data_AF-A0A1K1LGH3-F1
#
_entry.id   AF-A0A1K1LGH3-F1
#
_cell.length_a   1.000
_cell.length_b   1.000
_cell.length_c   1.000
_cell.angle_alpha   90.00
_cell.angle_beta   90.00
_cell.angle_gamma   90.00
#
_symmetry.space_group_name_H-M   'P 1'
#
loop_
_entity.id
_entity.type
_entity.pdbx_description
1 polymer ?
#
loop_
_entity_poly.entity_id
_entity_poly.type
_entity_poly.pdbx_seq_one_letter_code
_entity_poly.pdbx_strand_id
1 'polypeptide(L)'
;MVFVSIITLFGLGLVAAILLSIASRVFYVKEDPRVEAVLEVLPGANCGGCGFAGCEGYAAAVVSDPDIPANKCCAGGADTAIAVGELTGKTVAEAEPLFSLRRCDKLAGNVALRYQYQGMPSCAAAAMLRGGTDTCHWSCMGFGDCVQVCPFGAMQVKDSVVRVDVSRCTGCGMCVSACPRGVLELVPRRHRVAVFCNTRDKLRAVTEVCDAGCINCGRCAKACPAKAVSNVDGRMVVDQIKCVSYGPDCGEACVEACARHILRRTCPTGIEAANVARMKDDSDGDGAAGGGTVPVTGKNDRPAQENCNA
;
A
#
# COMPACT_ATOMS: atom_id res chain seq x y z
N MET A 1 47.18 46.88 -0.88
CA MET A 1 46.30 45.97 -0.11
C MET A 1 45.45 45.10 -1.02
N VAL A 2 44.75 45.65 -2.02
CA VAL A 2 43.90 44.88 -2.95
C VAL A 2 44.65 43.75 -3.68
N PHE A 3 45.84 44.01 -4.22
CA PHE A 3 46.63 42.97 -4.90
C PHE A 3 47.05 41.80 -4.00
N VAL A 4 47.36 42.08 -2.73
CA VAL A 4 47.73 41.02 -1.77
C VAL A 4 46.52 40.12 -1.51
N SER A 5 45.33 40.69 -1.34
CA SER A 5 44.08 39.94 -1.18
C SER A 5 43.71 39.11 -2.42
N ILE A 6 43.96 39.64 -3.62
CA ILE A 6 43.71 38.90 -4.87
C ILE A 6 44.64 37.69 -4.97
N ILE A 7 45.94 37.88 -4.70
CA ILE A 7 46.93 36.81 -4.80
C ILE A 7 46.70 35.74 -3.74
N THR A 8 46.33 36.11 -2.50
CA THR A 8 46.07 35.13 -1.44
C THR A 8 44.81 34.31 -1.71
N LEU A 9 43.72 34.93 -2.17
CA LEU A 9 42.50 34.21 -2.55
C LEU A 9 42.72 33.29 -3.76
N PHE A 10 43.45 33.77 -4.77
CA PHE A 10 43.78 32.97 -5.95
C PHE A 10 44.68 31.78 -5.58
N GLY A 11 45.70 31.99 -4.75
CA GLY A 11 46.58 30.92 -4.27
C GLY A 11 45.83 29.86 -3.47
N LEU A 12 44.95 30.27 -2.55
CA LEU A 12 44.11 29.34 -1.78
C LEU A 12 43.19 28.53 -2.71
N GLY A 13 42.55 29.18 -3.68
CA GLY A 13 41.68 28.53 -4.66
C GLY A 13 42.42 27.52 -5.53
N LEU A 14 43.63 27.87 -6.00
CA LEU A 14 44.45 26.99 -6.82
C LEU A 14 44.93 25.76 -6.02
N VAL A 15 45.33 25.95 -4.76
CA VAL A 15 45.70 24.83 -3.88
C VAL A 15 44.51 23.92 -3.61
N ALA A 16 43.33 24.48 -3.29
CA ALA A 16 42.11 23.69 -3.07
C ALA A 16 41.69 22.91 -4.33
N ALA A 17 41.78 23.52 -5.51
CA ALA A 17 41.46 22.88 -6.79
C ALA A 17 42.43 21.72 -7.10
N ILE A 18 43.73 21.91 -6.89
CA ILE A 18 44.73 20.85 -7.08
C ILE A 18 44.46 19.70 -6.11
N LEU A 19 44.22 19.99 -4.83
CA LEU A 19 43.91 18.98 -3.82
C LEU A 19 42.64 18.19 -4.17
N LEU A 20 41.55 18.86 -4.57
CA LEU A 20 40.32 18.20 -4.99
C LEU A 20 40.50 17.36 -6.26
N SER A 21 41.29 17.85 -7.23
CA SER A 21 41.60 17.11 -8.46
C SER A 21 42.37 15.83 -8.16
N ILE A 22 43.40 15.90 -7.31
CA ILE A 22 44.15 14.72 -6.86
C ILE A 22 43.23 13.76 -6.10
N ALA A 23 42.44 14.27 -5.16
CA ALA A 23 41.49 13.45 -4.41
C ALA A 23 40.49 12.73 -5.35
N SER A 24 39.94 13.42 -6.34
CA SER A 24 38.98 12.83 -7.30
C SER A 24 39.55 11.66 -8.09
N ARG A 25 40.86 11.69 -8.41
CA ARG A 25 41.56 10.64 -9.14
C ARG A 25 41.94 9.48 -8.23
N VAL A 26 42.43 9.78 -7.02
CA VAL A 26 42.86 8.77 -6.04
C VAL A 26 41.67 7.96 -5.51
N PHE A 27 40.52 8.61 -5.31
CA PHE A 27 39.29 7.97 -4.82
C PHE A 27 38.32 7.59 -5.93
N TYR A 28 38.76 7.56 -7.20
CA TYR A 28 37.91 7.14 -8.31
C TYR A 28 37.57 5.65 -8.19
N VAL A 29 36.30 5.35 -7.91
CA VAL A 29 35.78 3.99 -7.89
C VAL A 29 35.31 3.66 -9.30
N LYS A 30 35.84 2.58 -9.89
CA LYS A 30 35.34 2.08 -11.18
C LYS A 30 33.98 1.43 -10.95
N GLU A 31 32.92 2.10 -11.37
CA GLU A 31 31.57 1.53 -11.43
C GLU A 31 31.49 0.56 -12.63
N ASP A 32 30.83 -0.58 -12.44
CA ASP A 32 30.57 -1.51 -13.55
C ASP A 32 29.57 -0.83 -14.50
N PRO A 33 29.85 -0.71 -15.80
CA PRO A 33 28.96 -0.06 -16.76
C PRO A 33 27.56 -0.70 -16.82
N ARG A 34 27.40 -1.95 -16.36
CA ARG A 34 26.09 -2.60 -16.24
C ARG A 34 25.20 -1.95 -15.19
N VAL A 35 25.76 -1.32 -14.15
CA VAL A 35 24.97 -0.64 -13.11
C VAL A 35 24.22 0.55 -13.70
N GLU A 36 24.90 1.36 -14.51
CA GLU A 36 24.28 2.49 -15.21
C GLU A 36 23.21 2.01 -16.20
N ALA A 37 23.50 0.97 -16.98
CA ALA A 37 22.53 0.37 -17.89
C ALA A 37 21.26 -0.15 -17.17
N VAL A 38 21.43 -0.80 -16.00
CA VAL A 38 20.29 -1.23 -15.19
C VAL A 38 19.53 -0.04 -14.62
N LEU A 39 20.22 1.02 -14.20
CA LEU A 39 19.60 2.22 -13.66
C LEU A 39 18.71 2.94 -14.68
N GLU A 40 19.12 3.00 -15.94
CA GLU A 40 18.34 3.59 -17.04
C GLU A 40 17.03 2.83 -17.32
N VAL A 41 17.02 1.52 -17.10
CA VAL A 41 15.83 0.66 -17.27
C VAL A 41 14.88 0.76 -16.07
N LEU A 42 15.39 1.13 -14.89
CA LEU A 42 14.57 1.25 -13.69
C LEU A 42 13.68 2.51 -13.76
N PRO A 43 12.48 2.49 -13.14
CA PRO A 43 11.55 3.63 -13.17
C PRO A 43 12.02 4.91 -12.46
N GLY A 44 13.21 4.92 -11.83
CA GLY A 44 13.73 6.08 -11.08
C GLY A 44 12.92 6.52 -9.86
N ALA A 45 11.91 5.74 -9.43
CA ALA A 45 10.96 6.16 -8.39
C ALA A 45 11.55 6.23 -6.97
N ASN A 46 12.72 5.61 -6.72
CA ASN A 46 13.42 5.63 -5.42
C ASN A 46 12.54 5.32 -4.19
N CYS A 47 11.53 4.46 -4.37
CA CYS A 47 10.52 4.18 -3.34
C CYS A 47 10.94 3.20 -2.24
N GLY A 48 12.10 2.53 -2.40
CA GLY A 48 12.60 1.55 -1.44
C GLY A 48 11.76 0.27 -1.28
N GLY A 49 10.70 0.07 -2.07
CA GLY A 49 9.82 -1.10 -1.94
C GLY A 49 10.51 -2.45 -2.21
N CYS A 50 11.63 -2.44 -2.93
CA CYS A 50 12.48 -3.61 -3.17
C CYS A 50 13.43 -3.94 -2.00
N GLY A 51 13.47 -3.11 -0.94
CA GLY A 51 14.35 -3.28 0.22
C GLY A 51 15.71 -2.57 0.12
N PHE A 52 15.95 -1.81 -0.96
CA PHE A 52 17.17 -1.03 -1.17
C PHE A 52 16.91 0.47 -0.95
N ALA A 53 17.96 1.23 -0.61
CA ALA A 53 17.84 2.66 -0.32
C ALA A 53 17.41 3.52 -1.53
N GLY A 54 17.48 2.98 -2.75
CA GLY A 54 17.09 3.66 -3.99
C GLY A 54 17.24 2.74 -5.20
N CYS A 55 16.91 3.26 -6.38
CA CYS A 55 17.05 2.56 -7.66
C CYS A 55 18.51 2.21 -7.95
N GLU A 56 19.43 3.14 -7.69
CA GLU A 56 20.87 2.92 -7.84
C GLU A 56 21.40 1.84 -6.90
N GLY A 57 20.96 1.84 -5.63
CA GLY A 57 21.32 0.80 -4.67
C GLY A 57 20.85 -0.59 -5.10
N TYR A 58 19.66 -0.69 -5.73
CA TYR A 58 19.20 -1.96 -6.32
C TYR A 58 20.00 -2.32 -7.57
N ALA A 59 20.28 -1.36 -8.46
CA ALA A 59 21.05 -1.57 -9.68
C ALA A 59 22.46 -2.09 -9.38
N ALA A 60 23.17 -1.47 -8.44
CA ALA A 60 24.48 -1.92 -8.00
C ALA A 60 24.43 -3.33 -7.41
N ALA A 61 23.42 -3.61 -6.58
CA ALA A 61 23.28 -4.89 -5.90
C ALA A 61 22.90 -6.03 -6.86
N VAL A 62 21.98 -5.81 -7.80
CA VAL A 62 21.56 -6.83 -8.76
C VAL A 62 22.66 -7.19 -9.76
N VAL A 63 23.57 -6.26 -10.07
CA VAL A 63 24.74 -6.51 -10.92
C VAL A 63 25.85 -7.22 -10.14
N SER A 64 26.09 -6.80 -8.89
CA SER A 64 27.26 -7.26 -8.12
C SER A 64 27.05 -8.61 -7.42
N ASP A 65 25.84 -8.88 -6.95
CA ASP A 65 25.52 -10.08 -6.16
C ASP A 65 24.67 -11.07 -6.97
N PRO A 66 25.16 -12.30 -7.26
CA PRO A 66 24.41 -13.33 -7.98
C PRO A 66 23.08 -13.71 -7.33
N ASP A 67 22.97 -13.64 -6.00
CA ASP A 67 21.80 -14.12 -5.25
C ASP A 67 20.63 -13.13 -5.28
N ILE A 68 20.87 -11.89 -5.73
CA ILE A 68 19.83 -10.87 -5.81
C ILE A 68 19.00 -11.05 -7.10
N PRO A 69 17.69 -11.33 -7.00
CA PRO A 69 16.83 -11.50 -8.17
C PRO A 69 16.63 -10.20 -8.96
N ALA A 70 16.48 -10.33 -10.29
CA ALA A 70 16.21 -9.24 -11.23
C ALA A 70 14.74 -8.73 -11.20
N ASN A 71 13.85 -9.40 -10.46
CA ASN A 71 12.41 -9.10 -10.43
C ASN A 71 11.94 -8.37 -9.15
N LYS A 72 12.86 -7.77 -8.36
CA LYS A 72 12.48 -7.11 -7.09
C LYS A 72 11.82 -5.74 -7.28
N CYS A 73 11.91 -5.14 -8.47
CA CYS A 73 11.33 -3.81 -8.72
C CYS A 73 9.80 -3.87 -8.89
N CYS A 74 9.08 -3.63 -7.79
CA CYS A 74 7.61 -3.57 -7.78
C CYS A 74 7.01 -2.49 -8.71
N ALA A 75 7.74 -1.39 -8.94
CA ALA A 75 7.28 -0.28 -9.77
C ALA A 75 7.43 -0.53 -11.27
N GLY A 76 8.45 -1.30 -11.67
CA GLY A 76 8.75 -1.57 -13.07
C GLY A 76 7.97 -2.74 -13.65
N GLY A 77 7.47 -3.64 -12.81
CA GLY A 77 6.69 -4.79 -13.25
C GLY A 77 7.53 -5.80 -14.05
N ALA A 78 6.85 -6.60 -14.88
CA ALA A 78 7.47 -7.69 -15.63
C ALA A 78 8.47 -7.19 -16.68
N ASP A 79 8.16 -6.09 -17.38
CA ASP A 79 9.00 -5.56 -18.46
C ASP A 79 10.37 -5.11 -17.94
N THR A 80 10.39 -4.35 -16.84
CA THR A 80 11.64 -3.97 -16.16
C THR A 80 12.36 -5.21 -15.64
N ALA A 81 11.66 -6.20 -15.09
CA ALA A 81 12.30 -7.41 -14.59
C ALA A 81 13.02 -8.20 -15.71
N ILE A 82 12.40 -8.31 -16.89
CA ILE A 82 12.97 -8.96 -18.07
C ILE A 82 14.23 -8.22 -18.53
N ALA A 83 14.12 -6.90 -18.72
CA ALA A 83 15.24 -6.08 -19.18
C ALA A 83 16.43 -6.10 -18.20
N VAL A 84 16.16 -6.05 -16.88
CA VAL A 84 17.22 -6.21 -15.86
C VAL A 84 17.82 -7.62 -15.89
N GLY A 85 17.00 -8.65 -16.12
CA GLY A 85 17.45 -10.03 -16.28
C GLY A 85 18.40 -10.21 -17.47
N GLU A 86 18.07 -9.62 -18.61
CA GLU A 86 18.92 -9.62 -19.81
C GLU A 86 20.26 -8.92 -19.58
N LEU A 87 20.26 -7.76 -18.93
CA LEU A 87 21.48 -7.01 -18.60
C LEU A 87 22.39 -7.71 -17.58
N THR A 88 21.80 -8.47 -16.66
CA THR A 88 22.52 -9.16 -15.58
C THR A 88 22.80 -10.64 -15.88
N GLY A 89 22.26 -11.18 -16.98
CA GLY A 89 22.35 -12.60 -17.33
C GLY A 89 21.57 -13.52 -16.39
N LYS A 90 20.55 -12.99 -15.67
CA LYS A 90 19.78 -13.72 -14.67
C LYS A 90 18.44 -14.17 -15.21
N THR A 91 18.01 -15.37 -14.80
CA THR A 91 16.66 -15.86 -15.10
C THR A 91 15.63 -15.10 -14.27
N VAL A 92 14.54 -14.68 -14.92
CA VAL A 92 13.49 -13.87 -14.31
C VAL A 92 12.28 -14.75 -14.08
N ALA A 93 11.91 -14.95 -12.82
CA ALA A 93 10.62 -15.54 -12.46
C ALA A 93 9.54 -14.47 -12.45
N GLU A 94 8.33 -14.81 -12.89
CA GLU A 94 7.18 -13.90 -12.81
C GLU A 94 6.87 -13.59 -11.34
N ALA A 95 6.97 -12.31 -10.98
CA ALA A 95 6.60 -11.84 -9.64
C ALA A 95 5.12 -11.44 -9.64
N GLU A 96 4.34 -11.99 -8.71
CA GLU A 96 2.93 -11.64 -8.62
C GLU A 96 2.78 -10.17 -8.15
N PRO A 97 2.06 -9.32 -8.89
CA PRO A 97 1.93 -7.91 -8.54
C PRO A 97 1.13 -7.76 -7.24
N LEU A 98 1.69 -6.99 -6.32
CA LEU A 98 1.06 -6.63 -5.06
C LEU A 98 0.34 -5.28 -5.20
N PHE A 99 -0.64 -5.03 -4.35
CA PHE A 99 -1.22 -3.71 -4.18
C PHE A 99 -1.57 -3.44 -2.71
N SER A 100 -1.78 -2.18 -2.37
CA SER A 100 -2.15 -1.79 -1.01
C SER A 100 -3.65 -1.96 -0.76
N LEU A 101 -4.00 -2.71 0.28
CA LEU A 101 -5.37 -2.88 0.76
C LEU A 101 -5.58 -2.17 2.09
N ARG A 102 -6.68 -1.42 2.20
CA ARG A 102 -7.13 -0.83 3.47
C ARG A 102 -7.99 -1.82 4.26
N ARG A 103 -7.50 -2.22 5.43
CA ARG A 103 -8.20 -3.10 6.38
C ARG A 103 -9.06 -2.37 7.39
N CYS A 104 -9.89 -1.45 6.93
CA CYS A 104 -10.82 -0.78 7.82
C CYS A 104 -12.00 -0.28 7.01
N ASP A 105 -13.18 -0.82 7.28
CA ASP A 105 -14.42 -0.23 6.79
C ASP A 105 -15.07 0.61 7.90
N LYS A 106 -14.47 1.77 8.18
CA LYS A 106 -14.93 2.70 9.22
C LYS A 106 -16.37 3.16 8.97
N LEU A 107 -16.72 3.33 7.70
CA LEU A 107 -18.03 3.79 7.26
C LEU A 107 -19.10 2.74 7.55
N ALA A 108 -18.86 1.47 7.17
CA ALA A 108 -19.79 0.38 7.51
C ALA A 108 -19.88 0.15 9.03
N GLY A 109 -18.82 0.48 9.77
CA GLY A 109 -18.77 0.33 11.22
C GLY A 109 -19.36 1.48 12.04
N ASN A 110 -19.81 2.57 11.42
CA ASN A 110 -20.31 3.79 12.09
C ASN A 110 -19.42 4.27 13.24
N VAL A 111 -18.09 4.17 13.09
CA VAL A 111 -17.16 4.48 14.19
C VAL A 111 -17.20 5.97 14.49
N ALA A 112 -17.63 6.31 15.70
CA ALA A 112 -17.71 7.69 16.16
C ALA A 112 -16.34 8.36 16.32
N LEU A 113 -16.32 9.69 16.23
CA LEU A 113 -15.16 10.49 16.62
C LEU A 113 -15.12 10.63 18.14
N ARG A 114 -13.93 10.46 18.73
CA ARG A 114 -13.67 10.73 20.14
C ARG A 114 -13.56 12.23 20.41
N TYR A 115 -12.95 12.95 19.48
CA TYR A 115 -12.81 14.41 19.52
C TYR A 115 -12.53 14.93 18.11
N GLN A 116 -12.76 16.22 17.89
CA GLN A 116 -12.37 16.90 16.65
C GLN A 116 -10.91 17.34 16.76
N TYR A 117 -10.06 16.85 15.86
CA TYR A 117 -8.67 17.23 15.83
C TYR A 117 -8.47 18.53 15.05
N GLN A 118 -7.88 19.52 15.71
CA GLN A 118 -7.53 20.81 15.14
C GLN A 118 -6.01 20.98 15.23
N GLY A 119 -5.30 20.32 14.33
CA GLY A 119 -3.84 20.36 14.26
C GLY A 119 -3.33 20.12 12.84
N MET A 120 -2.03 19.88 12.70
CA MET A 120 -1.43 19.57 11.40
C MET A 120 -2.10 18.32 10.79
N PRO A 121 -2.58 18.36 9.54
CA PRO A 121 -3.31 17.26 8.93
C PRO A 121 -2.40 16.06 8.63
N SER A 122 -2.03 15.32 9.67
CA SER A 122 -1.18 14.14 9.63
C SER A 122 -1.71 13.05 10.55
N CYS A 123 -1.72 11.80 10.06
CA CYS A 123 -2.10 10.64 10.84
C CYS A 123 -1.11 10.44 12.01
N ALA A 124 0.19 10.63 11.78
CA ALA A 124 1.21 10.51 12.81
C ALA A 124 0.97 11.53 13.93
N ALA A 125 0.73 12.80 13.59
CA ALA A 125 0.43 13.84 14.57
C ALA A 125 -0.86 13.56 15.35
N ALA A 126 -1.93 13.15 14.65
CA ALA A 126 -3.20 12.78 15.28
C ALA A 126 -3.08 11.54 16.19
N ALA A 127 -2.24 10.57 15.82
CA ALA A 127 -2.01 9.36 16.63
C ALA A 127 -1.36 9.68 17.99
N MET A 128 -0.53 10.71 18.08
CA MET A 128 0.12 11.12 19.33
C MET A 128 -0.89 11.66 20.36
N LEU A 129 -2.03 12.17 19.91
CA LEU A 129 -3.08 12.68 20.79
C LEU A 129 -4.06 11.55 21.14
N ARG A 130 -3.87 10.95 22.32
CA ARG A 130 -4.76 9.91 22.87
C ARG A 130 -4.95 8.70 21.94
N GLY A 131 -3.97 8.39 21.09
CA GLY A 131 -4.01 7.23 20.20
C GLY A 131 -4.89 7.39 18.96
N GLY A 132 -5.22 8.63 18.58
CA GLY A 132 -6.03 8.96 17.40
C GLY A 132 -7.39 9.58 17.71
N THR A 133 -8.06 10.04 16.64
CA THR A 133 -9.30 10.82 16.68
C THR A 133 -10.56 9.99 16.78
N ASP A 134 -10.54 8.77 16.25
CA ASP A 134 -11.68 7.88 16.27
C ASP A 134 -11.81 7.17 17.64
N THR A 135 -13.03 6.76 18.01
CA THR A 135 -13.25 5.94 19.20
C THR A 135 -12.53 4.59 19.09
N CYS A 136 -12.46 4.02 17.88
CA CYS A 136 -11.69 2.83 17.58
C CYS A 136 -10.19 3.12 17.57
N HIS A 137 -9.45 2.48 18.49
CA HIS A 137 -7.99 2.54 18.50
C HIS A 137 -7.36 1.73 17.35
N TRP A 138 -8.06 1.31 16.31
CA TRP A 138 -7.47 0.59 15.16
C TRP A 138 -7.96 1.07 13.79
N SER A 139 -8.80 2.10 13.74
CA SER A 139 -9.41 2.60 12.51
C SER A 139 -8.51 3.51 11.68
N CYS A 140 -8.90 3.70 10.42
CA CYS A 140 -8.32 4.71 9.54
C CYS A 140 -8.78 6.11 9.97
N MET A 141 -7.83 6.97 10.34
CA MET A 141 -8.11 8.34 10.78
C MET A 141 -8.41 9.30 9.63
N GLY A 142 -7.90 8.99 8.42
CA GLY A 142 -8.22 9.76 7.22
C GLY A 142 -7.41 11.05 7.01
N PHE A 143 -6.30 11.28 7.73
CA PHE A 143 -5.48 12.50 7.55
C PHE A 143 -4.51 12.44 6.36
N GLY A 144 -4.29 11.27 5.75
CA GLY A 144 -3.66 11.20 4.44
C GLY A 144 -2.12 11.09 4.40
N ASP A 145 -1.43 10.72 5.48
CA ASP A 145 0.03 10.44 5.43
C ASP A 145 0.39 9.45 4.30
N CYS A 146 -0.43 8.42 4.12
CA CYS A 146 -0.32 7.46 3.02
C CYS A 146 -0.46 8.07 1.62
N VAL A 147 -1.22 9.16 1.46
CA VAL A 147 -1.33 9.92 0.21
C VAL A 147 -0.06 10.73 -0.02
N GLN A 148 0.45 11.39 1.02
CA GLN A 148 1.66 12.23 0.94
C GLN A 148 2.90 11.43 0.54
N VAL A 149 3.03 10.18 1.01
CA VAL A 149 4.18 9.33 0.69
C VAL A 149 4.06 8.56 -0.64
N CYS A 150 2.94 8.66 -1.36
CA CYS A 150 2.72 7.86 -2.56
C CYS A 150 3.26 8.57 -3.83
N PRO A 151 4.34 8.09 -4.45
CA PRO A 151 4.93 8.74 -5.63
C PRO A 151 4.11 8.46 -6.90
N PHE A 152 3.25 7.44 -6.87
CA PHE A 152 2.41 7.03 -8.00
C PHE A 152 1.01 7.67 -7.95
N GLY A 153 0.70 8.48 -6.93
CA GLY A 153 -0.61 9.11 -6.78
C GLY A 153 -1.78 8.13 -6.63
N ALA A 154 -1.51 6.89 -6.20
CA ALA A 154 -2.50 5.80 -6.16
C ALA A 154 -3.48 5.87 -4.96
N MET A 155 -3.40 6.91 -4.12
CA MET A 155 -4.20 7.01 -2.90
C MET A 155 -4.92 8.35 -2.81
N GLN A 156 -6.15 8.33 -2.30
CA GLN A 156 -6.96 9.52 -2.08
C GLN A 156 -7.77 9.36 -0.79
N VAL A 157 -7.92 10.43 -0.02
CA VAL A 157 -8.86 10.44 1.11
C VAL A 157 -10.23 10.89 0.61
N LYS A 158 -11.27 10.07 0.84
CA LYS A 158 -12.68 10.43 0.64
C LYS A 158 -13.48 9.91 1.84
N ASP A 159 -14.41 10.69 2.36
CA ASP A 159 -15.24 10.33 3.52
C ASP A 159 -14.42 9.95 4.78
N SER A 160 -13.31 10.67 5.02
CA SER A 160 -12.41 10.40 6.17
C SER A 160 -11.79 8.99 6.18
N VAL A 161 -11.73 8.32 5.02
CA VAL A 161 -11.03 7.05 4.81
C VAL A 161 -10.17 7.11 3.55
N VAL A 162 -9.03 6.41 3.54
CA VAL A 162 -8.18 6.33 2.34
C VAL A 162 -8.74 5.31 1.35
N ARG A 163 -8.90 5.70 0.09
CA ARG A 163 -9.21 4.79 -1.02
C ARG A 163 -7.95 4.58 -1.86
N VAL A 164 -7.73 3.33 -2.27
CA VAL A 164 -6.58 2.95 -3.10
C VAL A 164 -7.07 2.70 -4.50
N ASP A 165 -6.44 3.36 -5.47
CA ASP A 165 -6.61 3.11 -6.89
C ASP A 165 -5.66 1.99 -7.30
N VAL A 166 -6.23 0.82 -7.57
CA VAL A 166 -5.46 -0.39 -7.85
C VAL A 166 -4.79 -0.35 -9.23
N SER A 167 -5.29 0.46 -10.16
CA SER A 167 -4.67 0.63 -11.49
C SER A 167 -3.30 1.29 -11.40
N ARG A 168 -3.16 2.28 -10.50
CA ARG A 168 -1.92 3.05 -10.29
C ARG A 168 -1.04 2.51 -9.16
N CYS A 169 -1.56 1.63 -8.32
CA CYS A 169 -0.80 1.06 -7.21
C CYS A 169 0.18 0.01 -7.71
N THR A 170 1.47 0.24 -7.48
CA THR A 170 2.57 -0.67 -7.80
C THR A 170 2.93 -1.63 -6.66
N GLY A 171 2.31 -1.48 -5.48
CA GLY A 171 2.61 -2.32 -4.33
C GLY A 171 3.93 -2.03 -3.61
N CYS A 172 4.51 -0.83 -3.77
CA CYS A 172 5.80 -0.45 -3.14
C CYS A 172 5.84 -0.42 -1.60
N GLY A 173 4.69 -0.42 -0.92
CA GLY A 173 4.64 -0.53 0.55
C GLY A 173 4.93 0.74 1.37
N MET A 174 5.32 1.87 0.77
CA MET A 174 5.59 3.12 1.52
C MET A 174 4.41 3.61 2.35
N CYS A 175 3.19 3.38 1.88
CA CYS A 175 1.99 3.71 2.64
C CYS A 175 1.78 2.81 3.87
N VAL A 176 2.24 1.56 3.81
CA VAL A 176 2.17 0.60 4.92
C VAL A 176 3.12 1.06 6.03
N SER A 177 4.35 1.45 5.69
CA SER A 177 5.31 1.97 6.65
C SER A 177 4.90 3.33 7.23
N ALA A 178 4.31 4.20 6.40
CA ALA A 178 3.83 5.51 6.85
C ALA A 178 2.55 5.46 7.70
N CYS A 179 1.82 4.33 7.74
CA CYS A 179 0.56 4.25 8.46
C CYS A 179 0.79 3.99 9.96
N PRO A 180 0.59 4.97 10.86
CA PRO A 180 0.83 4.76 12.30
C PRO A 180 -0.16 3.77 12.95
N ARG A 181 -1.25 3.45 12.24
CA ARG A 181 -2.31 2.54 12.71
C ARG A 181 -2.15 1.11 12.16
N GLY A 182 -1.26 0.89 11.20
CA GLY A 182 -1.08 -0.41 10.53
C GLY A 182 -2.32 -0.92 9.80
N VAL A 183 -3.19 -0.02 9.33
CA VAL A 183 -4.45 -0.35 8.64
C VAL A 183 -4.22 -0.78 7.19
N LEU A 184 -3.11 -0.34 6.59
CA LEU A 184 -2.74 -0.70 5.23
C LEU A 184 -1.90 -1.98 5.25
N GLU A 185 -2.12 -2.86 4.28
CA GLU A 185 -1.29 -4.04 4.05
C GLU A 185 -1.09 -4.26 2.55
N LEU A 186 -0.03 -4.98 2.17
CA LEU A 186 0.16 -5.42 0.80
C LEU A 186 -0.49 -6.79 0.62
N VAL A 187 -1.29 -6.93 -0.43
CA VAL A 187 -1.89 -8.21 -0.83
C VAL A 187 -1.63 -8.47 -2.32
N PRO A 188 -1.53 -9.74 -2.75
CA PRO A 188 -1.44 -10.09 -4.16
C PRO A 188 -2.70 -9.64 -4.92
N ARG A 189 -2.53 -9.21 -6.17
CA ARG A 189 -3.68 -8.78 -7.00
C ARG A 189 -4.73 -9.87 -7.16
N ARG A 190 -4.34 -11.14 -7.25
CA ARG A 190 -5.26 -12.29 -7.43
C ARG A 190 -5.90 -12.79 -6.12
N HIS A 191 -5.70 -12.09 -4.99
CA HIS A 191 -6.33 -12.45 -3.73
C HIS A 191 -7.87 -12.53 -3.84
N ARG A 192 -8.44 -13.56 -3.21
CA ARG A 192 -9.88 -13.86 -3.33
C ARG A 192 -10.71 -13.38 -2.16
N VAL A 193 -10.10 -13.29 -0.99
CA VAL A 193 -10.77 -12.86 0.24
C VAL A 193 -9.87 -11.94 1.03
N ALA A 194 -10.46 -10.96 1.70
CA ALA A 194 -9.73 -10.09 2.60
C ALA A 194 -10.55 -9.71 3.83
N VAL A 195 -9.85 -9.42 4.93
CA VAL A 195 -10.44 -8.94 6.18
C VAL A 195 -10.40 -7.40 6.18
N PHE A 196 -11.57 -6.77 6.11
CA PHE A 196 -11.72 -5.31 6.15
C PHE A 196 -11.73 -4.74 7.58
N CYS A 197 -10.89 -5.30 8.44
CA CYS A 197 -10.72 -4.86 9.83
C CYS A 197 -9.28 -5.05 10.30
N ASN A 198 -8.88 -4.12 11.16
CA ASN A 198 -7.56 -4.04 11.77
C ASN A 198 -7.60 -4.13 13.30
N THR A 199 -8.79 -4.31 13.89
CA THR A 199 -8.91 -4.38 15.35
C THR A 199 -8.11 -5.55 15.92
N ARG A 200 -7.50 -5.30 17.08
CA ARG A 200 -6.90 -6.34 17.93
C ARG A 200 -7.77 -6.68 19.15
N ASP A 201 -8.84 -5.92 19.33
CA ASP A 201 -9.77 -6.07 20.46
C ASP A 201 -10.74 -7.24 20.20
N LYS A 202 -11.37 -7.75 21.26
CA LYS A 202 -12.25 -8.93 21.19
C LYS A 202 -13.65 -8.61 21.67
N LEU A 203 -14.64 -9.28 21.08
CA LEU A 203 -16.02 -9.32 21.58
C LEU A 203 -16.61 -7.93 21.84
N ARG A 204 -17.07 -7.68 23.09
CA ARG A 204 -17.84 -6.49 23.47
C ARG A 204 -17.08 -5.18 23.24
N ALA A 205 -15.76 -5.20 23.43
CA ALA A 205 -14.91 -4.04 23.19
C ALA A 205 -14.97 -3.55 21.73
N VAL A 206 -15.24 -4.45 20.78
CA VAL A 206 -15.42 -4.09 19.38
C VAL A 206 -16.85 -3.62 19.11
N THR A 207 -17.84 -4.33 19.63
CA THR A 207 -19.27 -4.00 19.37
C THR A 207 -19.72 -2.71 20.03
N GLU A 208 -19.08 -2.26 21.11
CA GLU A 208 -19.33 -0.96 21.73
C GLU A 208 -18.84 0.21 20.84
N VAL A 209 -17.95 -0.05 19.90
CA VAL A 209 -17.23 0.98 19.13
C VAL A 209 -17.52 0.91 17.63
N CYS A 210 -17.80 -0.28 17.10
CA CYS A 210 -17.88 -0.54 15.67
C CYS A 210 -18.93 -1.61 15.33
N ASP A 211 -19.91 -1.21 14.51
CA ASP A 211 -21.05 -2.04 14.08
C ASP A 211 -20.68 -3.13 13.07
N ALA A 212 -19.49 -3.06 12.45
CA ALA A 212 -19.01 -4.03 11.46
C ALA A 212 -17.70 -4.72 11.87
N GLY A 213 -17.10 -4.33 12.99
CA GLY A 213 -15.75 -4.77 13.37
C GLY A 213 -15.64 -6.28 13.61
N CYS A 214 -14.44 -6.82 13.37
CA CYS A 214 -14.12 -8.21 13.68
C CYS A 214 -14.10 -8.43 15.19
N ILE A 215 -14.92 -9.34 15.70
CA ILE A 215 -14.99 -9.66 17.14
C ILE A 215 -14.00 -10.76 17.58
N ASN A 216 -13.09 -11.19 16.69
CA ASN A 216 -12.12 -12.25 16.95
C ASN A 216 -12.74 -13.59 17.40
N CYS A 217 -13.86 -13.99 16.80
CA CYS A 217 -14.57 -15.25 17.14
C CYS A 217 -13.92 -16.53 16.59
N GLY A 218 -12.98 -16.43 15.63
CA GLY A 218 -12.27 -17.57 15.04
C GLY A 218 -13.09 -18.48 14.12
N ARG A 219 -14.36 -18.16 13.82
CA ARG A 219 -15.21 -18.99 12.93
C ARG A 219 -14.64 -19.11 11.52
N CYS A 220 -14.13 -18.02 10.96
CA CYS A 220 -13.49 -18.02 9.64
C CYS A 220 -12.23 -18.90 9.59
N ALA A 221 -11.43 -18.93 10.66
CA ALA A 221 -10.25 -19.80 10.75
C ALA A 221 -10.65 -21.28 10.78
N LYS A 222 -11.71 -21.64 11.52
CA LYS A 222 -12.23 -23.01 11.58
C LYS A 222 -12.89 -23.46 10.28
N ALA A 223 -13.58 -22.55 9.60
CA ALA A 223 -14.27 -22.84 8.34
C ALA A 223 -13.32 -22.97 7.14
N CYS A 224 -12.08 -22.49 7.24
CA CYS A 224 -11.13 -22.48 6.12
C CYS A 224 -10.47 -23.86 5.93
N PRO A 225 -10.76 -24.60 4.85
CA PRO A 225 -10.13 -25.90 4.60
C PRO A 225 -8.63 -25.77 4.31
N ALA A 226 -8.22 -24.67 3.67
CA ALA A 226 -6.83 -24.35 3.36
C ALA A 226 -5.99 -23.95 4.59
N LYS A 227 -6.61 -23.74 5.76
CA LYS A 227 -5.98 -23.18 6.97
C LYS A 227 -5.23 -21.86 6.69
N ALA A 228 -5.70 -21.08 5.72
CA ALA A 228 -5.11 -19.81 5.32
C ALA A 228 -5.49 -18.65 6.25
N VAL A 229 -6.57 -18.80 7.03
CA VAL A 229 -7.03 -17.77 7.97
C VAL A 229 -6.54 -18.10 9.37
N SER A 230 -5.79 -17.18 9.98
CA SER A 230 -5.21 -17.34 11.31
C SER A 230 -5.38 -16.08 12.16
N ASN A 231 -5.19 -16.21 13.47
CA ASN A 231 -5.12 -15.06 14.37
C ASN A 231 -3.66 -14.81 14.73
N VAL A 232 -3.15 -13.64 14.37
CA VAL A 232 -1.78 -13.19 14.68
C VAL A 232 -1.91 -11.96 15.57
N ASP A 233 -1.45 -12.05 16.82
CA ASP A 233 -1.48 -10.96 17.80
C ASP A 233 -2.85 -10.27 17.99
N GLY A 234 -3.93 -11.07 18.01
CA GLY A 234 -5.29 -10.55 18.15
C GLY A 234 -5.88 -9.99 16.85
N ARG A 235 -5.18 -10.06 15.72
CA ARG A 235 -5.66 -9.65 14.40
C ARG A 235 -5.88 -10.89 13.53
N MET A 236 -7.08 -11.01 12.95
CA MET A 236 -7.35 -12.06 11.95
C MET A 236 -6.61 -11.74 10.64
N VAL A 237 -5.70 -12.59 10.20
CA VAL A 237 -4.90 -12.43 8.98
C VAL A 237 -5.22 -13.55 8.00
N VAL A 238 -5.21 -13.24 6.71
CA VAL A 238 -5.33 -14.23 5.64
C VAL A 238 -3.96 -14.36 4.98
N ASP A 239 -3.41 -15.57 5.01
CA ASP A 239 -2.27 -15.96 4.19
C ASP A 239 -2.74 -16.08 2.74
N GLN A 240 -2.52 -15.01 1.97
CA GLN A 240 -3.04 -14.91 0.60
C GLN A 240 -2.40 -15.93 -0.33
N ILE A 241 -1.14 -16.30 -0.10
CA ILE A 241 -0.44 -17.30 -0.90
C ILE A 241 -1.14 -18.65 -0.73
N LYS A 242 -1.36 -19.10 0.51
CA LYS A 242 -2.10 -20.35 0.76
C LYS A 242 -3.54 -20.30 0.24
N CYS A 243 -4.20 -19.15 0.36
CA CYS A 243 -5.58 -18.98 -0.10
C CYS A 243 -5.70 -19.08 -1.63
N VAL A 244 -4.77 -18.47 -2.37
CA VAL A 244 -4.74 -18.52 -3.84
C VAL A 244 -4.36 -19.92 -4.30
N SER A 245 -3.36 -20.56 -3.68
CA SER A 245 -2.92 -21.91 -4.04
C SER A 245 -3.97 -22.99 -3.83
N TYR A 246 -4.91 -22.82 -2.89
CA TYR A 246 -6.01 -23.77 -2.69
C TYR A 246 -7.09 -23.68 -3.78
N GLY A 247 -7.25 -22.51 -4.42
CA GLY A 247 -8.25 -22.33 -5.48
C GLY A 247 -9.70 -22.23 -4.98
N PRO A 248 -10.67 -22.13 -5.93
CA PRO A 248 -12.07 -21.79 -5.66
C PRO A 248 -12.89 -22.84 -4.90
N ASP A 249 -12.39 -24.06 -4.79
CA ASP A 249 -13.09 -25.24 -4.27
C ASP A 249 -13.62 -25.08 -2.83
N CYS A 250 -13.05 -24.16 -2.04
CA CYS A 250 -13.49 -23.88 -0.68
C CYS A 250 -14.85 -23.17 -0.61
N GLY A 251 -15.39 -22.71 -1.73
CA GLY A 251 -16.66 -21.97 -1.81
C GLY A 251 -16.66 -20.69 -0.98
N GLU A 252 -15.48 -20.14 -0.63
CA GLU A 252 -15.33 -18.99 0.26
C GLU A 252 -16.06 -19.16 1.61
N ALA A 253 -16.09 -20.39 2.15
CA ALA A 253 -16.77 -20.72 3.40
C ALA A 253 -16.39 -19.82 4.60
N CYS A 254 -15.19 -19.25 4.58
CA CYS A 254 -14.73 -18.28 5.57
C CYS A 254 -15.54 -16.97 5.56
N VAL A 255 -16.06 -16.54 4.40
CA VAL A 255 -16.89 -15.34 4.22
C VAL A 255 -18.28 -15.60 4.79
N GLU A 256 -18.89 -16.74 4.43
CA GLU A 256 -20.21 -17.15 4.93
C GLU A 256 -20.20 -17.38 6.45
N ALA A 257 -19.11 -17.90 7.00
CA ALA A 257 -18.95 -18.08 8.44
C ALA A 257 -18.84 -16.74 9.22
N CYS A 258 -18.61 -15.62 8.53
CA CYS A 258 -18.39 -14.32 9.15
C CYS A 258 -19.72 -13.61 9.47
N ALA A 259 -20.23 -13.81 10.69
CA ALA A 259 -21.43 -13.14 11.19
C ALA A 259 -21.36 -11.59 11.23
N ARG A 260 -20.19 -11.00 10.97
CA ARG A 260 -19.96 -9.54 10.95
C ARG A 260 -19.75 -9.00 9.52
N HIS A 261 -19.74 -9.86 8.50
CA HIS A 261 -19.54 -9.50 7.10
C HIS A 261 -18.30 -8.64 6.83
N ILE A 262 -17.24 -8.88 7.61
CA ILE A 262 -15.98 -8.13 7.54
C ILE A 262 -14.90 -8.85 6.76
N LEU A 263 -15.00 -10.19 6.68
CA LEU A 263 -14.30 -10.97 5.67
C LEU A 263 -15.15 -10.93 4.42
N ARG A 264 -14.62 -10.43 3.30
CA ARG A 264 -15.37 -10.26 2.06
C ARG A 264 -14.60 -10.85 0.88
N ARG A 265 -15.36 -11.21 -0.15
CA ARG A 265 -14.84 -11.65 -1.45
C ARG A 265 -14.23 -10.45 -2.17
N THR A 266 -13.09 -10.67 -2.82
CA THR A 266 -12.35 -9.70 -3.62
C THR A 266 -12.12 -10.33 -4.99
N CYS A 267 -12.57 -9.69 -6.06
CA CYS A 267 -12.48 -10.27 -7.40
C CYS A 267 -11.00 -10.35 -7.86
N PRO A 268 -10.56 -11.44 -8.54
CA PRO A 268 -9.16 -11.64 -8.95
C PRO A 268 -8.73 -10.84 -10.19
N THR A 269 -9.67 -10.40 -11.02
CA THR A 269 -9.45 -9.36 -12.02
C THR A 269 -9.81 -8.03 -11.37
N GLY A 270 -9.05 -6.98 -11.67
CA GLY A 270 -9.02 -5.75 -10.91
C GLY A 270 -10.37 -5.14 -10.57
N ILE A 271 -10.30 -4.16 -9.68
CA ILE A 271 -11.39 -3.28 -9.22
C ILE A 271 -11.96 -2.41 -10.38
N GLU A 272 -12.28 -3.01 -11.53
CA GLU A 272 -12.95 -2.38 -12.66
C GLU A 272 -14.47 -2.55 -12.59
N ALA A 273 -15.01 -3.52 -11.84
CA ALA A 273 -16.48 -3.62 -11.68
C ALA A 273 -17.04 -2.75 -10.52
N ALA A 274 -16.27 -2.51 -9.46
CA ALA A 274 -16.78 -1.85 -8.24
C ALA A 274 -16.49 -0.34 -8.16
N ASN A 275 -15.42 0.15 -8.81
CA ASN A 275 -15.09 1.58 -8.81
C ASN A 275 -15.65 2.33 -10.03
N VAL A 276 -15.96 1.66 -11.14
CA VAL A 276 -16.60 2.32 -12.30
C VAL A 276 -18.08 2.59 -12.06
N ALA A 277 -18.81 1.69 -11.38
CA ALA A 277 -20.22 1.88 -11.06
C ALA A 277 -20.50 2.97 -10.00
N ARG A 278 -19.46 3.52 -9.35
CA ARG A 278 -19.58 4.67 -8.43
C ARG A 278 -18.93 5.96 -8.95
N MET A 279 -18.24 5.92 -10.09
CA MET A 279 -17.67 7.12 -10.73
C MET A 279 -18.51 7.60 -11.91
N LYS A 280 -19.47 6.79 -12.41
CA LYS A 280 -20.36 7.19 -13.51
C LYS A 280 -21.62 7.97 -13.09
N ASP A 281 -21.97 8.01 -11.81
CA ASP A 281 -23.18 8.74 -11.34
C ASP A 281 -22.89 10.19 -10.88
N ASP A 282 -21.62 10.60 -10.81
CA ASP A 282 -21.24 11.94 -10.30
C ASP A 282 -20.87 12.94 -11.42
N SER A 283 -21.03 12.58 -12.70
CA SER A 283 -20.59 13.43 -13.84
C SER A 283 -21.70 14.04 -14.71
N ASP A 284 -22.98 13.83 -14.40
CA ASP A 284 -24.07 14.46 -15.14
C ASP A 284 -25.13 15.04 -14.18
N GLY A 285 -25.30 16.36 -14.19
CA GLY A 285 -26.54 16.99 -13.71
C GLY A 285 -26.38 18.19 -12.80
N ASP A 286 -26.15 19.34 -13.40
CA ASP A 286 -26.59 20.63 -12.87
C ASP A 286 -28.08 20.59 -12.48
N GLY A 287 -28.39 21.13 -11.30
CA GLY A 287 -29.63 21.87 -11.08
C GLY A 287 -30.89 21.10 -10.64
N ALA A 288 -31.61 21.78 -9.77
CA ALA A 288 -33.03 21.66 -9.44
C ALA A 288 -33.44 20.77 -8.25
N ALA A 289 -34.14 21.45 -7.34
CA ALA A 289 -34.81 20.95 -6.17
C ALA A 289 -35.88 19.90 -6.48
N GLY A 290 -36.08 18.97 -5.56
CA GLY A 290 -37.23 18.06 -5.56
C GLY A 290 -37.17 17.09 -4.40
N GLY A 291 -37.99 17.33 -3.37
CA GLY A 291 -38.15 16.41 -2.25
C GLY A 291 -38.71 15.06 -2.72
N GLY A 292 -38.08 13.98 -2.26
CA GLY A 292 -38.52 12.62 -2.50
C GLY A 292 -37.88 11.71 -1.46
N THR A 293 -38.67 11.27 -0.49
CA THR A 293 -38.29 10.31 0.54
C THR A 293 -37.83 9.00 -0.09
N VAL A 294 -36.54 8.65 0.06
CA VAL A 294 -36.04 7.32 -0.31
C VAL A 294 -36.48 6.32 0.76
N PRO A 295 -37.22 5.26 0.40
CA PRO A 295 -37.71 4.27 1.35
C PRO A 295 -36.56 3.39 1.85
N VAL A 296 -36.54 3.17 3.17
CA VAL A 296 -35.69 2.19 3.83
C VAL A 296 -36.30 0.81 3.58
N THR A 297 -35.78 0.07 2.61
CA THR A 297 -36.11 -1.35 2.42
C THR A 297 -34.87 -2.19 2.24
N GLY A 298 -34.74 -3.23 3.07
CA GLY A 298 -34.02 -4.46 2.72
C GLY A 298 -32.55 -4.57 3.10
N LYS A 299 -32.28 -5.25 4.22
CA LYS A 299 -31.02 -5.98 4.47
C LYS A 299 -30.78 -6.97 3.32
N ASN A 300 -29.72 -6.80 2.52
CA ASN A 300 -28.78 -7.84 2.07
C ASN A 300 -28.07 -7.59 0.73
N ASP A 301 -28.41 -6.57 -0.06
CA ASP A 301 -27.82 -6.44 -1.40
C ASP A 301 -26.87 -5.24 -1.50
N ARG A 302 -25.56 -5.43 -1.23
CA ARG A 302 -24.48 -4.48 -1.61
C ARG A 302 -23.11 -5.18 -1.79
N PRO A 303 -22.35 -4.77 -2.81
CA PRO A 303 -22.28 -5.32 -4.16
C PRO A 303 -21.12 -6.33 -4.26
N ALA A 304 -21.43 -7.62 -4.40
CA ALA A 304 -20.38 -8.62 -4.62
C ALA A 304 -20.82 -9.81 -5.49
N GLN A 305 -22.03 -9.81 -6.06
CA GLN A 305 -22.61 -11.06 -6.57
C GLN A 305 -22.95 -11.14 -8.06
N GLU A 306 -23.05 -10.05 -8.82
CA GLU A 306 -23.60 -10.21 -10.19
C GLU A 306 -22.59 -10.37 -11.33
N ASN A 307 -21.30 -10.04 -11.19
CA ASN A 307 -20.38 -10.05 -12.34
C ASN A 307 -19.06 -10.79 -12.09
N CYS A 308 -19.11 -11.99 -11.52
CA CYS A 308 -17.94 -12.87 -11.36
C CYS A 308 -17.86 -13.98 -12.43
N ASN A 309 -18.70 -13.94 -13.47
CA ASN A 309 -18.64 -14.84 -14.62
C ASN A 309 -18.57 -14.04 -15.92
N ALA A 310 -17.36 -13.82 -16.42
CA ALA A 310 -17.02 -13.64 -17.83
C ALA A 310 -15.51 -13.83 -18.00
#